data_AF-A0A3B1BJX0-F1
#
_entry.id   AF-A0A3B1BJX0-F1
#
_cell.length_a   1.000
_cell.length_b   1.000
_cell.length_c   1.000
_cell.angle_alpha   90.00
_cell.angle_beta   90.00
_cell.angle_gamma   90.00
#
_symmetry.space_group_name_H-M   'P 1'
#
loop_
_entity.id
_entity.type
_entity.pdbx_description
1 polymer ?
#
loop_
_entity_poly.entity_id
_entity_poly.type
_entity_poly.pdbx_seq_one_letter_code
_entity_poly.pdbx_strand_id
1 'polypeptide(L)'
;NQYYLSYLFNGWGFATWGDRRLLVEIENNNAYRELDDVKLNNKIKQIHPTLHKRLKDIYEGKIDAGDYKIVFYLIKNNKYMIKPNKSFVMNIGHDNSGVHCGINTKFTSEFDLDKQKVNIQDDGALEYDASYDLQFYNYFHPKKSILSKSVNILKKLFP
;
A
#
# COMPACT_ATOMS: atom_id res chain seq x y z
N ASN A 1 -16.51 -12.10 -2.78
CA ASN A 1 -16.52 -11.69 -1.36
C ASN A 1 -16.67 -10.18 -1.24
N GLN A 2 -17.33 -9.68 -0.18
CA GLN A 2 -17.44 -8.25 0.12
C GLN A 2 -16.11 -7.64 0.59
N TYR A 3 -15.20 -8.49 1.05
CA TYR A 3 -13.88 -8.14 1.52
C TYR A 3 -12.84 -9.17 1.06
N TYR A 4 -11.56 -8.79 1.14
CA TYR A 4 -10.42 -9.62 0.79
C TYR A 4 -9.23 -9.36 1.73
N LEU A 5 -8.31 -10.32 1.79
CA LEU A 5 -7.06 -10.19 2.53
C LEU A 5 -5.98 -9.55 1.66
N SER A 6 -5.16 -8.68 2.25
CA SER A 6 -4.11 -7.95 1.54
C SER A 6 -2.91 -7.74 2.44
N TYR A 7 -1.69 -7.91 1.91
CA TYR A 7 -0.46 -7.48 2.59
C TYR A 7 -0.20 -5.98 2.41
N LEU A 8 -0.85 -5.36 1.44
CA LEU A 8 -0.60 -3.97 1.05
C LEU A 8 -1.41 -3.03 1.93
N PHE A 9 -0.78 -1.99 2.47
CA PHE A 9 -1.42 -1.02 3.36
C PHE A 9 -2.10 0.12 2.57
N ASN A 10 -3.15 0.70 3.16
CA ASN A 10 -3.74 1.97 2.74
C ASN A 10 -4.14 2.73 4.01
N GLY A 11 -3.64 3.97 4.18
CA GLY A 11 -3.92 4.79 5.36
C GLY A 11 -5.32 5.39 5.41
N TRP A 12 -6.07 5.39 4.30
CA TRP A 12 -7.41 5.99 4.27
C TRP A 12 -8.45 5.03 4.86
N GLY A 13 -9.06 5.44 5.98
CA GLY A 13 -10.08 4.64 6.66
C GLY A 13 -9.53 3.41 7.38
N PHE A 14 -8.25 3.45 7.77
CA PHE A 14 -7.60 2.36 8.48
C PHE A 14 -7.98 2.32 9.97
N ALA A 15 -8.14 1.11 10.50
CA ALA A 15 -8.26 0.83 11.92
C ALA A 15 -7.45 -0.42 12.28
N THR A 16 -6.99 -0.48 13.53
CA THR A 16 -6.33 -1.67 14.09
C THR A 16 -6.83 -1.92 15.50
N TRP A 17 -6.68 -3.16 15.96
CA TRP A 17 -7.05 -3.54 17.31
C TRP A 17 -5.98 -3.05 18.29
N GLY A 18 -6.41 -2.46 19.40
CA GLY A 18 -5.50 -1.87 20.39
C GLY A 18 -4.54 -2.88 21.01
N ASP A 19 -4.96 -4.13 21.15
CA ASP A 19 -4.16 -5.24 21.68
C ASP A 19 -3.08 -5.73 20.70
N ARG A 20 -3.16 -5.39 19.40
CA ARG A 20 -2.12 -5.70 18.41
C ARG A 20 -0.91 -4.78 18.51
N ARG A 21 -1.06 -3.62 19.17
CA ARG A 21 -0.01 -2.60 19.39
C ARG A 21 0.81 -2.28 18.13
N LEU A 22 0.20 -2.41 16.94
CA LEU A 22 0.88 -2.32 15.64
C LEU A 22 1.72 -1.05 15.51
N LEU A 23 1.14 0.10 15.88
CA LEU A 23 1.80 1.39 15.74
C LEU A 23 3.05 1.49 16.63
N VAL A 24 3.04 0.86 17.81
CA VAL A 24 4.19 0.80 18.72
C VAL A 24 5.27 -0.13 18.15
N GLU A 25 4.86 -1.26 17.57
CA GLU A 25 5.79 -2.22 16.97
C GLU A 25 6.49 -1.63 15.74
N ILE A 26 5.76 -0.98 14.83
CA ILE A 26 6.38 -0.35 13.66
C ILE A 26 7.28 0.81 14.09
N GLU A 27 6.93 1.59 15.11
CA GLU A 27 7.72 2.74 15.53
C GLU A 27 9.10 2.32 16.07
N ASN A 28 9.11 1.29 16.92
CA ASN A 28 10.32 0.82 17.58
C ASN A 28 11.22 -0.08 16.71
N ASN A 29 10.67 -0.68 15.65
CA ASN A 29 11.40 -1.61 14.79
C ASN A 29 12.11 -0.92 13.63
N ASN A 30 13.29 -1.44 13.29
CA ASN A 30 14.07 -0.99 12.13
C ASN A 30 13.88 -1.97 10.97
N ALA A 31 12.76 -1.80 10.27
CA ALA A 31 12.36 -2.66 9.15
C ALA A 31 13.45 -2.88 8.09
N TYR A 32 14.32 -1.89 7.85
CA TYR A 32 15.41 -2.04 6.87
C TYR A 32 16.52 -2.98 7.37
N ARG A 33 16.87 -2.92 8.66
CA ARG A 33 17.90 -3.78 9.26
C ARG A 33 17.46 -5.24 9.39
N GLU A 34 16.16 -5.51 9.27
CA GLU A 34 15.56 -6.83 9.37
C GLU A 34 15.43 -7.56 8.01
N LEU A 35 16.10 -7.07 6.97
CA LEU A 35 16.08 -7.62 5.60
C LEU A 35 17.24 -8.61 5.34
N ASP A 36 17.62 -9.40 6.34
CA ASP A 36 18.71 -10.39 6.26
C ASP A 36 18.25 -11.77 5.74
N ASP A 37 16.96 -12.11 5.88
CA ASP A 37 16.42 -13.39 5.45
C ASP A 37 16.06 -13.43 3.94
N VAL A 38 16.64 -14.40 3.21
CA VAL A 38 16.44 -14.57 1.77
C VAL A 38 14.99 -14.93 1.41
N LYS A 39 14.30 -15.73 2.23
CA LYS A 39 12.91 -16.15 1.93
C LYS A 39 11.96 -14.95 2.08
N LEU A 40 12.11 -14.17 3.14
CA LEU A 40 11.40 -12.93 3.38
C LEU A 40 11.67 -11.94 2.26
N ASN A 41 12.93 -11.77 1.85
CA ASN A 41 13.29 -10.88 0.75
C ASN A 41 12.62 -11.28 -0.57
N ASN A 42 12.56 -12.58 -0.88
CA ASN A 42 11.86 -13.08 -2.06
C ASN A 42 10.34 -12.84 -1.97
N LYS A 43 9.72 -13.09 -0.80
CA LYS A 43 8.29 -12.81 -0.56
C LYS A 43 7.98 -11.32 -0.73
N ILE A 44 8.82 -10.44 -0.16
CA ILE A 44 8.70 -8.98 -0.31
C ILE A 44 8.78 -8.59 -1.79
N LYS A 45 9.76 -9.11 -2.53
CA LYS A 45 9.94 -8.78 -3.95
C LYS A 45 8.76 -9.18 -4.81
N GLN A 46 8.08 -10.29 -4.48
CA GLN A 46 6.88 -10.74 -5.18
C GLN A 46 5.67 -9.84 -4.88
N ILE A 47 5.47 -9.44 -3.63
CA ILE A 47 4.29 -8.68 -3.18
C ILE A 47 4.45 -7.17 -3.44
N HIS A 48 5.62 -6.61 -3.13
CA HIS A 48 5.89 -5.17 -3.22
C HIS A 48 7.34 -4.91 -3.72
N PRO A 49 7.60 -4.99 -5.04
CA PRO A 49 8.95 -4.94 -5.63
C PRO A 49 9.83 -3.74 -5.24
N THR A 50 9.22 -2.62 -4.83
CA THR A 50 9.96 -1.40 -4.47
C THR A 50 10.19 -1.26 -2.95
N LEU A 51 9.72 -2.19 -2.13
CA LEU A 51 9.67 -2.03 -0.67
C LEU A 51 11.08 -1.89 -0.07
N HIS A 52 12.03 -2.74 -0.46
CA HIS A 52 13.44 -2.65 -0.02
C HIS A 52 14.01 -1.24 -0.18
N LYS A 53 13.82 -0.64 -1.36
CA LYS A 53 14.30 0.71 -1.64
C LYS A 53 13.64 1.73 -0.71
N ARG A 54 12.34 1.61 -0.48
CA ARG A 54 11.58 2.54 0.38
C ARG A 54 11.96 2.42 1.85
N LEU A 55 12.14 1.21 2.36
CA LEU A 55 12.64 1.00 3.71
C LEU A 55 14.06 1.56 3.88
N LYS A 56 14.91 1.43 2.86
CA LYS A 56 16.23 2.08 2.85
C LYS A 56 16.11 3.61 2.87
N ASP A 57 15.24 4.19 2.04
CA ASP A 57 15.01 5.63 1.99
C ASP A 57 14.52 6.16 3.37
N ILE A 58 13.66 5.41 4.07
CA ILE A 58 13.22 5.73 5.45
C ILE A 58 14.40 5.64 6.42
N TYR A 59 15.17 4.56 6.37
CA TYR A 59 16.33 4.35 7.24
C TYR A 59 17.39 5.46 7.10
N GLU A 60 17.58 5.96 5.87
CA GLU A 60 18.50 7.05 5.55
C GLU A 60 17.89 8.44 5.81
N GLY A 61 16.65 8.53 6.30
CA GLY A 61 15.97 9.79 6.60
C GLY A 61 15.54 10.60 5.37
N LYS A 62 15.48 9.97 4.19
CA LYS A 62 15.11 10.64 2.92
C LYS A 62 13.61 10.83 2.77
N ILE A 63 12.81 9.96 3.40
CA ILE A 63 11.36 10.04 3.42
C ILE A 63 10.85 9.69 4.82
N ASP A 64 9.73 10.29 5.22
CA ASP A 64 8.94 9.89 6.37
C ASP A 64 7.66 9.22 5.85
N ALA A 65 7.59 7.89 5.97
CA ALA A 65 6.53 7.09 5.35
C ALA A 65 6.25 5.80 6.14
N GLY A 66 5.39 5.91 7.16
CA GLY A 66 4.98 4.79 8.01
C GLY A 66 4.31 3.64 7.24
N ASP A 67 3.62 3.93 6.15
CA ASP A 67 2.90 2.95 5.31
C ASP A 67 3.80 1.80 4.86
N TYR A 68 5.05 2.08 4.45
CA TYR A 68 5.99 1.05 4.04
C TYR A 68 6.43 0.15 5.21
N LYS A 69 6.56 0.72 6.42
CA LYS A 69 6.87 -0.06 7.63
C LYS A 69 5.72 -1.01 7.97
N ILE A 70 4.47 -0.58 7.78
CA ILE A 70 3.29 -1.44 7.99
C ILE A 70 3.25 -2.58 6.97
N VAL A 71 3.46 -2.30 5.66
CA VAL A 71 3.52 -3.36 4.64
C VAL A 71 4.60 -4.39 4.97
N PHE A 72 5.79 -3.93 5.38
CA PHE A 72 6.85 -4.83 5.82
C PHE A 72 6.42 -5.71 7.00
N TYR A 73 5.83 -5.11 8.03
CA TYR A 73 5.33 -5.82 9.20
C TYR A 73 4.32 -6.91 8.84
N LEU A 74 3.36 -6.60 7.96
CA LEU A 74 2.34 -7.54 7.50
C LEU A 74 2.99 -8.74 6.78
N ILE A 75 3.91 -8.48 5.85
CA ILE A 75 4.60 -9.53 5.09
C ILE A 75 5.45 -10.42 6.00
N LYS A 76 6.24 -9.80 6.89
CA LYS A 76 7.16 -10.47 7.82
C LYS A 76 6.41 -11.40 8.78
N ASN A 77 5.29 -10.92 9.34
CA ASN A 77 4.54 -11.66 10.36
C ASN A 77 3.40 -12.50 9.78
N ASN A 78 3.29 -12.60 8.45
CA ASN A 78 2.22 -13.31 7.76
C ASN A 78 0.83 -12.83 8.23
N LYS A 79 0.68 -11.51 8.38
CA LYS A 79 -0.56 -10.83 8.77
C LYS A 79 -1.14 -10.12 7.57
N TYR A 80 -2.45 -9.89 7.62
CA TYR A 80 -3.19 -9.29 6.54
C TYR A 80 -4.01 -8.11 7.03
N MET A 81 -4.25 -7.16 6.14
CA MET A 81 -5.38 -6.26 6.26
C MET A 81 -6.62 -6.93 5.68
N ILE A 82 -7.77 -6.66 6.29
CA ILE A 82 -9.07 -6.92 5.69
C ILE A 82 -9.48 -5.66 4.93
N LYS A 83 -9.68 -5.78 3.62
CA LYS A 83 -10.07 -4.68 2.75
C LYS A 83 -11.44 -4.93 2.15
N PRO A 84 -12.32 -3.93 2.08
CA PRO A 84 -13.57 -4.06 1.34
C PRO A 84 -13.32 -4.01 -0.16
N ASN A 85 -14.21 -4.63 -0.94
CA ASN A 85 -14.17 -4.57 -2.41
C ASN A 85 -14.70 -3.24 -2.98
N LYS A 86 -15.41 -2.45 -2.16
CA LYS A 86 -15.89 -1.10 -2.45
C LYS A 86 -15.42 -0.14 -1.36
N SER A 87 -15.17 1.12 -1.72
CA SER A 87 -14.69 2.09 -0.75
C SER A 87 -15.81 2.62 0.13
N PHE A 88 -15.55 2.71 1.43
CA PHE A 88 -16.41 3.37 2.43
C PHE A 88 -15.98 4.82 2.71
N VAL A 89 -14.79 5.20 2.23
CA VAL A 89 -14.16 6.49 2.50
C VAL A 89 -13.66 7.10 1.20
N MET A 90 -13.63 8.43 1.16
CA MET A 90 -13.04 9.20 0.06
C MET A 90 -11.88 10.02 0.61
N ASN A 91 -10.74 10.03 -0.08
CA ASN A 91 -9.67 10.95 0.24
C ASN A 91 -9.96 12.32 -0.37
N ILE A 92 -10.27 13.30 0.50
CA ILE A 92 -10.57 14.67 0.10
C ILE A 92 -9.33 15.57 -0.01
N GLY A 93 -8.15 15.12 0.42
CA GLY A 93 -6.93 15.93 0.45
C GLY A 93 -6.34 16.28 -0.93
N HIS A 94 -6.84 15.67 -2.00
CA HIS A 94 -6.40 15.91 -3.38
C HIS A 94 -7.00 17.17 -4.03
N ASP A 95 -7.69 17.99 -3.25
CA ASP A 95 -8.15 19.34 -3.60
C ASP A 95 -7.11 20.42 -3.25
N ASN A 96 -5.86 20.02 -2.95
CA ASN A 96 -4.76 20.86 -2.45
C ASN A 96 -4.82 21.20 -0.95
N SER A 97 -5.77 20.64 -0.18
CA SER A 97 -5.80 20.78 1.28
C SER A 97 -4.89 19.80 2.02
N GLY A 98 -4.50 18.69 1.41
CA GLY A 98 -3.70 17.64 2.05
C GLY A 98 -2.19 17.96 2.10
N VAL A 99 -1.55 17.66 3.24
CA VAL A 99 -0.12 17.95 3.51
C VAL A 99 0.84 17.35 2.45
N HIS A 100 0.52 16.17 1.93
CA HIS A 100 1.32 15.48 0.90
C HIS A 100 0.55 15.28 -0.40
N CYS A 101 -0.53 16.04 -0.60
CA CYS A 101 -1.42 15.90 -1.74
C CYS A 101 -1.36 17.18 -2.59
N GLY A 102 -1.15 17.03 -3.89
CA GLY A 102 -1.46 18.08 -4.86
C GLY A 102 -2.87 17.90 -5.44
N ILE A 103 -3.24 18.80 -6.35
CA ILE A 103 -4.49 18.70 -7.12
C ILE A 103 -4.44 17.44 -8.00
N ASN A 104 -5.33 16.48 -7.75
CA ASN A 104 -5.41 15.24 -8.54
C ASN A 104 -6.81 14.63 -8.51
N THR A 105 -7.42 14.42 -9.68
CA THR A 105 -8.75 13.81 -9.80
C THR A 105 -8.74 12.28 -9.86
N LYS A 106 -7.57 11.63 -9.95
CA LYS A 106 -7.43 10.17 -10.03
C LYS A 106 -8.12 9.43 -8.87
N PHE A 107 -8.11 10.05 -7.70
CA PHE A 107 -8.64 9.47 -6.46
C PHE A 107 -9.99 10.04 -6.07
N THR A 108 -10.52 10.98 -6.86
CA THR A 108 -11.90 11.44 -6.71
C THR A 108 -12.79 10.29 -7.13
N SER A 109 -13.58 9.76 -6.21
CA SER A 109 -14.46 8.64 -6.52
C SER A 109 -15.57 9.13 -7.43
N GLU A 110 -15.56 8.71 -8.69
CA GLU A 110 -16.75 8.75 -9.56
C GLU A 110 -17.82 7.73 -9.10
N PHE A 111 -17.45 6.85 -8.16
CA PHE A 111 -18.30 5.81 -7.61
C PHE A 111 -18.92 6.24 -6.28
N ASP A 112 -20.17 5.85 -6.07
CA ASP A 112 -20.84 5.99 -4.78
C ASP A 112 -20.07 5.23 -3.70
N LEU A 113 -19.79 5.90 -2.59
CA LEU A 113 -19.27 5.26 -1.39
C LEU A 113 -20.25 4.19 -0.95
N ASP A 114 -19.71 3.03 -0.57
CA ASP A 114 -20.52 2.00 0.03
C ASP A 114 -21.00 2.48 1.41
N LYS A 115 -22.28 2.23 1.68
CA LYS A 115 -22.96 2.58 2.93
C LYS A 115 -23.46 1.34 3.66
N GLN A 116 -23.30 0.17 3.06
CA GLN A 116 -23.77 -1.08 3.62
C GLN A 116 -22.84 -1.56 4.73
N LYS A 117 -23.42 -1.97 5.86
CA LYS A 117 -22.63 -2.59 6.92
C LYS A 117 -22.04 -3.91 6.41
N VAL A 118 -20.71 -4.02 6.45
CA VAL A 118 -20.01 -5.28 6.16
C VAL A 118 -19.98 -6.11 7.43
N ASN A 119 -20.54 -7.32 7.37
CA ASN A 119 -20.41 -8.29 8.43
C ASN A 119 -19.22 -9.19 8.08
N ILE A 120 -18.09 -8.95 8.74
CA ILE A 120 -16.91 -9.82 8.61
C ILE A 120 -17.22 -11.08 9.40
N GLN A 121 -17.46 -12.18 8.68
CA GLN A 121 -17.56 -13.51 9.27
C GLN A 121 -16.20 -14.19 9.14
N ASP A 122 -15.72 -14.75 10.25
CA ASP A 122 -14.58 -15.66 10.26
C ASP A 122 -15.13 -17.09 10.25
N ASP A 123 -15.62 -17.48 9.06
CA ASP A 123 -16.09 -18.84 8.79
C ASP A 123 -14.95 -19.76 8.31
N GLY A 124 -13.70 -19.29 8.40
CA GLY A 124 -12.52 -19.98 7.90
C GLY A 124 -12.39 -20.02 6.38
N ALA A 125 -13.33 -19.45 5.61
CA ALA A 125 -13.33 -19.48 4.14
C ALA A 125 -12.56 -18.30 3.52
N LEU A 126 -12.12 -17.33 4.32
CA LEU A 126 -11.39 -16.17 3.82
C LEU A 126 -9.93 -16.51 3.56
N GLU A 127 -9.62 -16.88 2.32
CA GLU A 127 -8.27 -17.14 1.86
C GLU A 127 -7.60 -15.92 1.22
N TYR A 128 -6.28 -15.87 1.33
CA TYR A 128 -5.47 -14.87 0.63
C TYR A 128 -5.35 -15.23 -0.85
N ASP A 129 -5.73 -14.30 -1.72
CA ASP A 129 -5.49 -14.36 -3.16
C ASP A 129 -4.51 -13.24 -3.58
N ALA A 130 -3.35 -13.65 -4.09
CA ALA A 130 -2.31 -12.73 -4.56
C ALA A 130 -2.76 -11.82 -5.72
N SER A 131 -3.81 -12.19 -6.44
CA SER A 131 -4.38 -11.38 -7.51
C SER A 131 -4.88 -10.01 -7.02
N TYR A 132 -5.37 -9.93 -5.78
CA TYR A 132 -5.85 -8.67 -5.20
C TYR A 132 -4.69 -7.72 -4.90
N ASP A 133 -3.60 -8.22 -4.31
CA ASP A 133 -2.40 -7.43 -4.06
C ASP A 133 -1.75 -6.97 -5.38
N LEU A 134 -1.73 -7.84 -6.40
CA LEU A 134 -1.22 -7.47 -7.72
C LEU A 134 -2.05 -6.34 -8.36
N GLN A 135 -3.37 -6.41 -8.30
CA GLN A 135 -4.27 -5.38 -8.81
C GLN A 135 -4.07 -4.06 -8.07
N PHE A 136 -4.05 -4.11 -6.73
CA PHE A 136 -3.82 -2.94 -5.88
C PHE A 136 -2.46 -2.29 -6.18
N TYR A 137 -1.39 -3.08 -6.23
CA TYR A 137 -0.05 -2.58 -6.51
C TYR A 137 0.01 -1.90 -7.89
N ASN A 138 -0.55 -2.52 -8.94
CA ASN A 138 -0.56 -1.96 -10.28
C ASN A 138 -1.36 -0.65 -10.39
N TYR A 139 -2.44 -0.50 -9.63
CA TYR A 139 -3.23 0.73 -9.59
C TYR A 139 -2.42 1.93 -9.05
N PHE A 140 -1.62 1.72 -7.99
CA PHE A 140 -0.77 2.77 -7.41
C PHE A 140 0.58 2.92 -8.11
N HIS A 141 1.06 1.88 -8.78
CA HIS A 141 2.33 1.87 -9.52
C HIS A 141 2.13 1.51 -11.00
N PRO A 142 1.32 2.29 -11.76
CA PRO A 142 1.05 1.98 -13.15
C PRO A 142 2.35 1.99 -13.93
N LYS A 143 2.56 0.94 -14.74
CA LYS A 143 3.69 0.88 -15.66
C LYS A 143 3.60 2.08 -16.59
N LYS A 144 4.65 2.91 -16.63
CA LYS A 144 4.78 3.98 -17.63
C LYS A 144 4.69 3.34 -19.02
N SER A 145 3.74 3.81 -19.84
CA SER A 145 3.59 3.41 -21.24
C SER A 145 4.93 3.51 -21.98
N ILE A 146 5.20 2.58 -22.90
CA ILE A 146 6.41 2.60 -23.74
C ILE A 146 6.54 3.96 -24.46
N LEU A 147 5.42 4.51 -24.94
CA LEU A 147 5.37 5.84 -25.57
C LEU A 147 5.86 6.95 -24.63
N SER A 148 5.50 6.89 -23.35
CA SER A 148 5.95 7.89 -22.36
C SER A 148 7.46 7.81 -22.06
N LYS A 149 8.10 6.65 -22.27
CA LYS A 149 9.56 6.52 -22.17
C LYS A 149 10.24 7.17 -23.37
N SER A 150 9.74 6.93 -24.59
CA SER A 150 10.29 7.52 -25.82
C SER A 150 10.18 9.05 -25.83
N VAL A 151 9.06 9.61 -25.39
CA VAL A 151 8.87 11.07 -25.29
C VAL A 151 9.85 11.71 -24.30
N ASN A 152 10.13 11.06 -23.16
CA ASN A 152 11.10 11.59 -22.19
C ASN A 152 12.55 11.49 -22.67
N ILE A 153 12.86 10.51 -23.52
CA ILE A 153 14.17 10.39 -24.18
C ILE A 153 14.32 11.52 -25.21
N LEU A 154 13.29 11.75 -26.04
CA LEU A 154 13.30 12.82 -27.04
C LEU A 154 13.43 14.21 -26.39
N LYS A 155 12.71 14.50 -25.30
CA LYS A 155 12.85 15.75 -24.54
C LYS A 155 14.22 15.96 -23.90
N LYS A 156 14.98 14.89 -23.65
CA LYS A 156 16.36 14.98 -23.15
C LYS A 156 17.38 15.19 -24.26
N LEU A 157 17.08 14.70 -25.47
CA LEU A 157 17.95 14.81 -26.63
C LEU A 157 17.73 16.12 -27.41
N PHE A 158 16.55 16.73 -27.27
CA PHE A 158 16.17 17.98 -27.89
C PHE A 158 15.56 18.92 -26.82
N PRO A 159 16.39 19.69 -26.08
CA PRO A 159 15.92 20.68 -25.12
C PRO A 159 15.18 21.86 -25.78
#